data_AF-A0A1F4RGE7-F1
#
_entry.id   AF-A0A1F4RGE7-F1
#
_cell.length_a   1.000
_cell.length_b   1.000
_cell.length_c   1.000
_cell.angle_alpha   90.00
_cell.angle_beta   90.00
_cell.angle_gamma   90.00
#
_symmetry.space_group_name_H-M   'P 1'
#
loop_
_entity.id
_entity.type
_entity.pdbx_description
1 polymer ?
#
loop_
_entity_poly.entity_id
_entity_poly.type
_entity_poly.pdbx_seq_one_letter_code
_entity_poly.pdbx_strand_id
1 'polypeptide(L)'
;MLTSRTRYSKATRMLGKDAVAHWNVKNQRLLDTFGVRIVGVEEMELKPAVRTQGNLELLLSERASLSMALSALAVALKGRGDLLEVPKDERSGLKTQYKEAADLRAAATEMEALQSIVDENANIAFLVRVGEGGGDAGRRKPGEALNASLFPGQLIVNRQYVGLSVDDLERRGVKVYRIATDPIDGTGKTTLSEPSALTSILIVDGEIKTVPDIYMEKLTLDERAARVGLNTDETLEKVVQGLSDSHQVLPGEINGFALKRDRHPIELLLTLGINMVLDSDGDLLPLVGPGAQPGVYENGLPLHAGIGDTGGAAEYLIAAAANHWLGGESHGRFVSAKGMKKGWEGRYDYTDEDRQIIEGAGFELNRNYPISELIDLKDGSAVFGGITSNYHFPQLSGVYVGDNYAQVDVIKVGASGRFTKRRFTFLFSQPHAQMIENFSPVTEVLMHCDVRDIRGEIKTVLGNSSRAERLHREIALSLYQVFNIRNGKFEVDEAKMQALGDERTTAIVHDLTELKPDWFV
;
A
#
# COMPACT_ATOMS: atom_id res chain seq x y z
N MET A 1 -14.58 -17.19 28.02
CA MET A 1 -13.72 -16.84 26.86
C MET A 1 -12.64 -15.91 27.35
N LEU A 2 -11.36 -16.24 27.20
CA LEU A 2 -10.29 -15.24 27.32
C LEU A 2 -10.56 -14.18 26.25
N THR A 3 -10.58 -12.90 26.61
CA THR A 3 -10.65 -11.82 25.61
C THR A 3 -9.52 -12.03 24.60
N SER A 4 -9.72 -11.68 23.32
CA SER A 4 -8.70 -11.80 22.27
C SER A 4 -7.34 -11.27 22.77
N ARG A 5 -7.34 -10.09 23.41
CA ARG A 5 -6.17 -9.50 24.10
C ARG A 5 -5.39 -10.46 25.02
N THR A 6 -6.06 -11.30 25.81
CA THR A 6 -5.42 -12.19 26.80
C THR A 6 -4.90 -13.49 26.18
N ARG A 7 -5.51 -13.98 25.09
CA ARG A 7 -5.03 -15.17 24.36
C ARG A 7 -3.73 -14.86 23.62
N TYR A 8 -3.63 -13.66 23.06
CA TYR A 8 -2.53 -13.25 22.20
C TYR A 8 -1.30 -12.72 22.95
N SER A 9 -1.47 -12.12 24.14
CA SER A 9 -0.33 -11.63 24.94
C SER A 9 0.62 -12.75 25.40
N LYS A 10 0.15 -14.00 25.50
CA LYS A 10 0.99 -15.17 25.85
C LYS A 10 1.82 -15.70 24.68
N ALA A 11 1.47 -15.36 23.45
CA ALA A 11 2.19 -15.77 22.23
C ALA A 11 3.26 -14.76 21.79
N THR A 12 3.31 -13.59 22.45
CA THR A 12 4.29 -12.55 22.17
C THR A 12 5.65 -12.94 22.75
N ARG A 13 6.69 -12.90 21.91
CA ARG A 13 8.09 -13.07 22.30
C ARG A 13 8.89 -11.81 22.00
N MET A 14 9.74 -11.40 22.92
CA MET A 14 10.76 -10.38 22.65
C MET A 14 11.94 -11.05 21.94
N LEU A 15 12.40 -10.48 20.83
CA LEU A 15 13.63 -10.96 20.20
C LEU A 15 14.84 -10.69 21.10
N GLY A 16 15.81 -11.61 21.09
CA GLY A 16 17.05 -11.46 21.85
C GLY A 16 17.89 -10.29 21.35
N LYS A 17 18.79 -9.79 22.21
CA LYS A 17 19.68 -8.65 21.89
C LYS A 17 20.47 -8.86 20.60
N ASP A 18 20.96 -10.07 20.36
CA ASP A 18 21.74 -10.40 19.15
C ASP A 18 20.89 -10.32 17.89
N ALA A 19 19.62 -10.74 17.96
CA ALA A 19 18.70 -10.60 16.83
C ALA A 19 18.41 -9.12 16.55
N VAL A 20 18.17 -8.30 17.58
CA VAL A 20 17.99 -6.85 17.43
C VAL A 20 19.26 -6.18 16.89
N ALA A 21 20.45 -6.61 17.33
CA ALA A 21 21.71 -6.13 16.78
C ALA A 21 21.86 -6.49 15.30
N HIS A 22 21.50 -7.72 14.90
CA HIS A 22 21.49 -8.14 13.50
C HIS A 22 20.57 -7.27 12.64
N TRP A 23 19.37 -6.93 13.14
CA TRP A 23 18.48 -5.98 12.47
C TRP A 23 19.14 -4.64 12.22
N ASN A 24 19.81 -4.07 13.22
CA ASN A 24 20.48 -2.77 13.06
C ASN A 24 21.64 -2.84 12.06
N VAL A 25 22.50 -3.86 12.16
CA VAL A 25 23.65 -4.02 11.25
C VAL A 25 23.18 -4.21 9.81
N LYS A 26 22.19 -5.09 9.60
CA LYS A 26 21.64 -5.37 8.27
C LYS A 26 20.94 -4.15 7.67
N ASN A 27 20.39 -3.25 8.48
CA ASN A 27 19.61 -2.10 7.99
C ASN A 27 20.28 -0.75 8.27
N GLN A 28 21.59 -0.73 8.53
CA GLN A 28 22.27 0.44 9.07
C GLN A 28 22.08 1.68 8.19
N ARG A 29 22.33 1.57 6.87
CA ARG A 29 22.18 2.70 5.95
C ARG A 29 20.76 3.28 5.99
N LEU A 30 19.74 2.43 5.95
CA LEU A 30 18.33 2.86 5.98
C LEU A 30 17.97 3.53 7.31
N LEU A 31 18.38 2.94 8.42
CA LEU A 31 18.13 3.45 9.76
C LEU A 31 18.84 4.79 10.01
N ASP A 32 20.08 4.91 9.55
CA ASP A 32 20.88 6.14 9.63
C ASP A 32 20.27 7.27 8.78
N THR A 33 19.77 6.96 7.57
CA THR A 33 19.04 7.93 6.72
C THR A 33 17.87 8.58 7.46
N PHE A 34 17.15 7.81 8.27
CA PHE A 34 16.01 8.30 9.04
C PHE A 34 16.35 8.73 10.47
N GLY A 35 17.60 8.57 10.91
CA GLY A 35 18.04 8.92 12.26
C GLY A 35 17.40 8.08 13.37
N VAL A 36 17.06 6.82 13.10
CA VAL A 36 16.43 5.90 14.07
C VAL A 36 17.31 4.69 14.35
N ARG A 37 17.12 4.05 15.51
CA ARG A 37 17.77 2.79 15.86
C ARG A 37 16.77 1.81 16.45
N ILE A 38 16.81 0.55 16.05
CA ILE A 38 15.92 -0.47 16.61
C ILE A 38 16.45 -0.87 17.99
N VAL A 39 15.63 -0.72 19.03
CA VAL A 39 15.97 -1.11 20.42
C VAL A 39 15.17 -2.31 20.92
N GLY A 40 14.08 -2.65 20.25
CA GLY A 40 13.26 -3.80 20.58
C GLY A 40 12.44 -4.26 19.38
N VAL A 41 12.26 -5.58 19.29
CA VAL A 41 11.33 -6.19 18.35
C VAL A 41 10.54 -7.23 19.13
N GLU A 42 9.24 -6.98 19.29
CA GLU A 42 8.31 -8.00 19.76
C GLU A 42 7.74 -8.72 18.55
N GLU A 43 7.63 -10.04 18.61
CA GLU A 43 7.02 -10.85 17.56
C GLU A 43 5.93 -11.70 18.16
N MET A 44 4.84 -11.85 17.42
CA MET A 44 3.72 -12.65 17.81
C MET A 44 3.22 -13.43 16.59
N GLU A 45 3.19 -14.75 16.71
CA GLU A 45 2.62 -15.61 15.67
C GLU A 45 1.09 -15.65 15.84
N LEU A 46 0.40 -15.23 14.78
CA LEU A 46 -1.06 -15.22 14.70
C LEU A 46 -1.57 -16.52 14.07
N LYS A 47 -0.88 -17.00 13.03
CA LYS A 47 -1.05 -18.33 12.44
C LYS A 47 0.30 -18.94 12.06
N PRO A 48 0.51 -20.25 12.30
CA PRO A 48 1.71 -20.94 11.86
C PRO A 48 1.73 -21.11 10.35
N ALA A 49 2.92 -21.38 9.80
CA ALA A 49 3.05 -21.80 8.40
C ALA A 49 2.32 -23.13 8.17
N VAL A 50 1.58 -23.24 7.07
CA VAL A 50 0.91 -24.46 6.61
C VAL A 50 1.56 -25.07 5.36
N ARG A 51 2.50 -24.34 4.74
CA ARG A 51 3.33 -24.77 3.61
C ARG A 51 4.80 -24.45 3.89
N THR A 52 5.71 -25.01 3.11
CA THR A 52 7.14 -24.64 3.17
C THR A 52 7.32 -23.18 2.77
N GLN A 53 8.12 -22.43 3.53
CA GLN A 53 8.46 -21.05 3.18
C GLN A 53 9.34 -21.02 1.94
N GLY A 54 8.99 -20.17 0.98
CA GLY A 54 9.79 -19.94 -0.21
C GLY A 54 11.00 -19.05 0.06
N ASN A 55 11.86 -18.91 -0.95
CA ASN A 55 13.09 -18.14 -0.84
C ASN A 55 12.80 -16.65 -0.67
N LEU A 56 11.83 -16.12 -1.41
CA LEU A 56 11.45 -14.71 -1.33
C LEU A 56 10.86 -14.39 0.05
N GLU A 57 9.93 -15.21 0.53
CA GLU A 57 9.34 -15.05 1.85
C GLU A 57 10.42 -14.98 2.93
N LEU A 58 11.45 -15.82 2.87
CA LEU A 58 12.56 -15.79 3.83
C LEU A 58 13.48 -14.57 3.64
N LEU A 59 13.83 -14.27 2.40
CA LEU A 59 14.87 -13.29 2.07
C LEU A 59 14.41 -11.84 2.33
N LEU A 60 13.17 -11.50 1.99
CA LEU A 60 12.66 -10.13 2.10
C LEU A 60 11.69 -9.89 3.27
N SER A 61 11.25 -10.94 3.96
CA SER A 61 10.33 -10.85 5.12
C SER A 61 10.67 -9.74 6.10
N GLU A 62 11.95 -9.61 6.43
CA GLU A 62 12.44 -8.67 7.42
C GLU A 62 12.42 -7.24 6.87
N ARG A 63 12.97 -7.05 5.67
CA ARG A 63 13.11 -5.73 5.04
C ARG A 63 11.76 -5.12 4.69
N ALA A 64 10.82 -5.92 4.19
CA ALA A 64 9.47 -5.47 3.92
C ALA A 64 8.73 -5.07 5.21
N SER A 65 8.93 -5.81 6.31
CA SER A 65 8.41 -5.43 7.64
C SER A 65 8.96 -4.08 8.11
N LEU A 66 10.25 -3.85 7.94
CA LEU A 66 10.87 -2.58 8.33
C LEU A 66 10.41 -1.42 7.42
N SER A 67 10.27 -1.65 6.12
CA SER A 67 9.74 -0.67 5.16
C SER A 67 8.39 -0.13 5.63
N MET A 68 7.41 -1.03 5.87
CA MET A 68 6.08 -0.63 6.33
C MET A 68 6.09 0.01 7.72
N ALA A 69 7.01 -0.41 8.60
CA ALA A 69 7.17 0.24 9.91
C ALA A 69 7.67 1.68 9.79
N LEU A 70 8.66 1.94 8.92
CA LEU A 70 9.20 3.27 8.69
C LEU A 70 8.21 4.15 7.94
N SER A 71 7.49 3.64 6.94
CA SER A 71 6.46 4.39 6.21
C SER A 71 5.32 4.81 7.14
N ALA A 72 4.84 3.92 8.02
CA ALA A 72 3.85 4.29 9.02
C ALA A 72 4.38 5.34 10.02
N LEU A 73 5.64 5.22 10.43
CA LEU A 73 6.29 6.21 11.31
C LEU A 73 6.43 7.58 10.65
N ALA A 74 6.80 7.64 9.36
CA ALA A 74 6.94 8.88 8.60
C ALA A 74 5.66 9.71 8.67
N VAL A 75 4.53 9.07 8.38
CA VAL A 75 3.20 9.69 8.40
C VAL A 75 2.75 10.04 9.81
N ALA A 76 3.12 9.23 10.80
CA ALA A 76 2.77 9.50 12.20
C ALA A 76 3.55 10.67 12.81
N LEU A 77 4.79 10.90 12.36
CA LEU A 77 5.60 12.06 12.75
C LEU A 77 5.07 13.37 12.13
N LYS A 78 4.57 13.29 10.89
CA LYS A 78 3.95 14.41 10.16
C LYS A 78 2.94 13.86 9.14
N GLY A 79 1.67 14.22 9.25
CA GLY A 79 0.59 13.81 8.34
C GLY A 79 -0.64 13.31 9.09
N ARG A 80 -0.41 12.58 10.19
CA ARG A 80 -1.47 12.03 11.02
C ARG A 80 -2.11 13.09 11.90
N GLY A 81 -3.34 13.45 11.57
CA GLY A 81 -4.11 14.45 12.31
C GLY A 81 -3.78 15.89 11.95
N ASP A 82 -2.87 16.15 10.99
CA ASP A 82 -2.45 17.50 10.59
C ASP A 82 -3.66 18.37 10.18
N LEU A 83 -4.69 17.79 9.54
CA LEU A 83 -5.89 18.53 9.13
C LEU A 83 -6.75 18.95 10.34
N LEU A 84 -6.55 18.36 11.53
CA LEU A 84 -7.23 18.78 12.76
C LEU A 84 -6.70 20.11 13.28
N GLU A 85 -5.47 20.50 12.93
CA GLU A 85 -4.88 21.79 13.29
C GLU A 85 -5.50 22.95 12.50
N VAL A 86 -6.14 22.66 11.37
CA VAL A 86 -6.86 23.61 10.52
C VAL A 86 -8.29 23.85 11.04
N PRO A 87 -8.80 25.11 11.03
CA PRO A 87 -10.21 25.41 11.32
C PRO A 87 -11.18 24.56 10.48
N LYS A 88 -12.25 24.05 11.11
CA LYS A 88 -13.14 23.03 10.52
C LYS A 88 -13.75 23.46 9.19
N ASP A 89 -14.07 24.74 9.04
CA ASP A 89 -14.63 25.37 7.85
C ASP A 89 -13.65 25.51 6.68
N GLU A 90 -12.33 25.48 6.96
CA GLU A 90 -11.28 25.55 5.94
C GLU A 90 -10.80 24.16 5.48
N ARG A 91 -11.01 23.12 6.30
CA ARG A 91 -10.51 21.74 6.05
C ARG A 91 -10.91 21.18 4.69
N SER A 92 -12.14 21.46 4.22
CA SER A 92 -12.61 20.93 2.95
C SER A 92 -11.79 21.44 1.76
N GLY A 93 -11.30 22.68 1.82
CA GLY A 93 -10.46 23.27 0.77
C GLY A 93 -9.03 22.73 0.75
N LEU A 94 -8.56 22.19 1.88
CA LEU A 94 -7.19 21.71 2.05
C LEU A 94 -7.06 20.18 2.09
N LYS A 95 -8.18 19.45 2.15
CA LYS A 95 -8.20 17.99 2.30
C LYS A 95 -7.30 17.28 1.28
N THR A 96 -7.36 17.68 0.02
CA THR A 96 -6.56 17.09 -1.06
C THR A 96 -5.07 17.26 -0.81
N GLN A 97 -4.62 18.49 -0.55
CA GLN A 97 -3.21 18.80 -0.30
C GLN A 97 -2.64 17.99 0.88
N TYR A 98 -3.40 17.86 1.97
CA TYR A 98 -2.96 17.11 3.15
C TYR A 98 -2.91 15.60 2.89
N LYS A 99 -3.82 15.07 2.05
CA LYS A 99 -3.77 13.68 1.61
C LYS A 99 -2.51 13.42 0.78
N GLU A 100 -2.28 14.23 -0.25
CA GLU A 100 -1.12 14.10 -1.14
C GLU A 100 0.21 14.17 -0.38
N ALA A 101 0.32 15.08 0.59
CA ALA A 101 1.52 15.18 1.43
C ALA A 101 1.74 13.94 2.30
N ALA A 102 0.67 13.34 2.84
CA ALA A 102 0.77 12.10 3.60
C ALA A 102 1.19 10.93 2.70
N ASP A 103 0.55 10.77 1.54
CA ASP A 103 0.86 9.71 0.57
C ASP A 103 2.31 9.82 0.09
N LEU A 104 2.78 11.03 -0.25
CA LEU A 104 4.16 11.29 -0.65
C LEU A 104 5.17 10.85 0.43
N ARG A 105 4.90 11.14 1.71
CA ARG A 105 5.80 10.74 2.82
C ARG A 105 5.88 9.22 2.95
N ALA A 106 4.75 8.53 2.86
CA ALA A 106 4.72 7.07 2.89
C ALA A 106 5.45 6.46 1.70
N ALA A 107 5.15 6.93 0.48
CA ALA A 107 5.75 6.44 -0.76
C ALA A 107 7.25 6.72 -0.86
N ALA A 108 7.71 7.91 -0.45
CA ALA A 108 9.13 8.24 -0.42
C ALA A 108 9.90 7.34 0.55
N THR A 109 9.32 7.06 1.71
CA THR A 109 9.93 6.17 2.71
C THR A 109 9.99 4.73 2.21
N GLU A 110 8.92 4.26 1.57
CA GLU A 110 8.87 2.94 0.95
C GLU A 110 9.90 2.81 -0.19
N MET A 111 9.99 3.81 -1.07
CA MET A 111 10.97 3.86 -2.15
C MET A 111 12.41 3.81 -1.59
N GLU A 112 12.70 4.55 -0.52
CA GLU A 112 14.01 4.51 0.14
C GLU A 112 14.32 3.13 0.71
N ALA A 113 13.35 2.50 1.36
CA ALA A 113 13.50 1.16 1.91
C ALA A 113 13.74 0.12 0.81
N LEU A 114 12.99 0.15 -0.29
CA LEU A 114 13.18 -0.74 -1.43
C LEU A 114 14.53 -0.49 -2.11
N GLN A 115 14.94 0.78 -2.28
CA GLN A 115 16.23 1.13 -2.83
C GLN A 115 17.37 0.58 -1.96
N SER A 116 17.25 0.65 -0.63
CA SER A 116 18.28 0.11 0.29
C SER A 116 18.50 -1.39 0.08
N ILE A 117 17.46 -2.14 -0.26
CA ILE A 117 17.56 -3.59 -0.51
C ILE A 117 18.37 -3.87 -1.79
N VAL A 118 18.07 -3.16 -2.88
CA VAL A 118 18.76 -3.39 -4.17
C VAL A 118 20.19 -2.83 -4.18
N ASP A 119 20.45 -1.80 -3.38
CA ASP A 119 21.79 -1.24 -3.20
C ASP A 119 22.71 -2.22 -2.45
N GLU A 120 22.18 -2.92 -1.44
CA GLU A 120 22.92 -3.92 -0.67
C GLU A 120 22.98 -5.29 -1.35
N ASN A 121 22.03 -5.60 -2.23
CA ASN A 121 22.02 -6.81 -3.03
C ASN A 121 21.65 -6.52 -4.49
N ALA A 122 22.68 -6.29 -5.29
CA ALA A 122 22.52 -5.99 -6.71
C ALA A 122 21.91 -7.13 -7.52
N ASN A 123 21.85 -8.37 -7.01
CA ASN A 123 21.19 -9.47 -7.69
C ASN A 123 19.65 -9.44 -7.54
N ILE A 124 19.11 -8.39 -6.92
CA ILE A 124 17.67 -8.18 -6.74
C ILE A 124 17.27 -6.85 -7.38
N ALA A 125 16.11 -6.85 -8.03
CA ALA A 125 15.41 -5.66 -8.49
C ALA A 125 13.91 -5.79 -8.21
N PHE A 126 13.20 -4.67 -8.22
CA PHE A 126 11.75 -4.64 -8.09
C PHE A 126 11.12 -3.98 -9.31
N LEU A 127 10.08 -4.60 -9.85
CA LEU A 127 9.20 -4.01 -10.85
C LEU A 127 7.84 -3.72 -10.21
N VAL A 128 7.45 -2.45 -10.21
CA VAL A 128 6.15 -2.03 -9.72
C VAL A 128 5.09 -2.41 -10.75
N ARG A 129 4.09 -3.18 -10.33
CA ARG A 129 2.99 -3.64 -11.18
C ARG A 129 1.67 -3.00 -10.81
N VAL A 130 1.54 -2.60 -9.55
CA VAL A 130 0.40 -1.91 -8.97
C VAL A 130 0.92 -0.83 -8.03
N GLY A 131 0.34 0.35 -8.14
CA GLY A 131 0.58 1.53 -7.32
C GLY A 131 -0.18 2.70 -7.92
N GLU A 132 -0.27 3.82 -7.21
CA GLU A 132 -0.99 4.99 -7.70
C GLU A 132 -0.13 5.79 -8.70
N GLY A 133 -0.75 6.37 -9.74
CA GLY A 133 -0.09 7.34 -10.63
C GLY A 133 0.42 6.85 -12.00
N GLY A 134 0.30 5.57 -12.36
CA GLY A 134 0.83 5.07 -13.65
C GLY A 134 -0.11 4.16 -14.42
N GLY A 135 -1.17 4.71 -14.99
CA GLY A 135 -1.77 4.11 -16.18
C GLY A 135 -0.91 4.38 -17.41
N ASP A 136 -0.78 3.41 -18.31
CA ASP A 136 -0.21 3.64 -19.64
C ASP A 136 -0.88 4.89 -20.24
N ALA A 137 -0.06 5.88 -20.61
CA ALA A 137 -0.47 7.18 -21.15
C ALA A 137 -1.14 8.20 -20.20
N GLY A 138 -0.60 8.44 -19.00
CA GLY A 138 -0.80 9.73 -18.29
C GLY A 138 -2.26 10.16 -18.13
N ARG A 139 -3.18 9.20 -18.02
CA ARG A 139 -4.61 9.48 -17.91
C ARG A 139 -4.95 9.85 -16.48
N ARG A 140 -5.09 11.15 -16.28
CA ARG A 140 -5.73 11.80 -15.14
C ARG A 140 -7.14 11.22 -14.90
N LYS A 141 -7.46 10.83 -13.67
CA LYS A 141 -8.86 10.75 -13.22
C LYS A 141 -9.43 12.17 -13.16
N PRO A 142 -10.51 12.49 -13.91
CA PRO A 142 -11.07 13.84 -13.89
C PRO A 142 -11.52 14.25 -12.49
N GLY A 143 -10.87 15.25 -11.90
CA GLY A 143 -11.19 15.76 -10.57
C GLY A 143 -10.44 15.11 -9.39
N GLU A 144 -9.55 14.16 -9.65
CA GLU A 144 -8.64 13.61 -8.63
C GLU A 144 -7.23 14.17 -8.80
N ALA A 145 -6.52 14.22 -7.68
CA ALA A 145 -5.23 14.87 -7.52
C ALA A 145 -4.08 13.86 -7.72
N LEU A 146 -2.85 14.34 -7.87
CA LEU A 146 -1.72 13.49 -8.26
C LEU A 146 -1.18 12.80 -6.99
N ASN A 147 -1.67 11.59 -6.68
CA ASN A 147 -1.14 10.87 -5.54
C ASN A 147 0.32 10.46 -5.83
N ALA A 148 1.25 11.02 -5.07
CA ALA A 148 2.65 10.67 -5.19
C ALA A 148 2.86 9.26 -4.65
N SER A 149 3.11 8.32 -5.56
CA SER A 149 3.26 6.89 -5.27
C SER A 149 4.30 6.27 -6.20
N LEU A 150 4.72 5.06 -5.85
CA LEU A 150 5.34 4.16 -6.82
C LEU A 150 4.32 3.86 -7.93
N PHE A 151 4.74 3.91 -9.19
CA PHE A 151 3.85 3.80 -10.34
C PHE A 151 4.09 2.51 -11.14
N PRO A 152 3.04 1.88 -11.73
CA PRO A 152 3.21 0.71 -12.59
C PRO A 152 4.24 0.93 -13.71
N GLY A 153 5.13 -0.04 -13.88
CA GLY A 153 6.26 0.01 -14.82
C GLY A 153 7.55 0.59 -14.24
N GLN A 154 7.50 1.21 -13.05
CA GLN A 154 8.71 1.69 -12.39
C GLN A 154 9.62 0.53 -11.99
N LEU A 155 10.90 0.63 -12.35
CA LEU A 155 11.92 -0.37 -12.08
C LEU A 155 12.91 0.16 -11.04
N ILE A 156 12.96 -0.48 -9.88
CA ILE A 156 13.87 -0.15 -8.77
C ILE A 156 15.05 -1.10 -8.85
N VAL A 157 16.24 -0.53 -9.12
CA VAL A 157 17.46 -1.28 -9.41
C VAL A 157 18.64 -0.69 -8.67
N ASN A 158 19.68 -1.51 -8.50
CA ASN A 158 20.99 -1.01 -8.15
C ASN A 158 21.49 -0.01 -9.20
N ARG A 159 22.20 1.03 -8.75
CA ARG A 159 22.75 2.11 -9.61
C ARG A 159 23.46 1.61 -10.87
N GLN A 160 24.15 0.47 -10.80
CA GLN A 160 24.88 -0.09 -11.95
C GLN A 160 23.98 -0.63 -13.08
N TYR A 161 22.69 -0.81 -12.85
CA TYR A 161 21.73 -1.34 -13.81
C TYR A 161 20.67 -0.33 -14.26
N VAL A 162 20.81 0.92 -13.82
CA VAL A 162 19.93 2.01 -14.24
C VAL A 162 19.93 2.11 -15.77
N GLY A 163 18.73 2.15 -16.36
CA GLY A 163 18.52 2.19 -17.81
C GLY A 163 18.45 0.83 -18.50
N LEU A 164 18.63 -0.28 -17.78
CA LEU A 164 18.43 -1.63 -18.34
C LEU A 164 16.96 -2.06 -18.31
N SER A 165 16.58 -2.86 -19.30
CA SER A 165 15.27 -3.53 -19.32
C SER A 165 15.21 -4.71 -18.34
N VAL A 166 14.01 -5.20 -18.03
CA VAL A 166 13.82 -6.43 -17.24
C VAL A 166 14.55 -7.61 -17.90
N ASP A 167 14.46 -7.75 -19.23
CA ASP A 167 15.14 -8.81 -19.97
C ASP A 167 16.68 -8.72 -19.86
N ASP A 168 17.23 -7.49 -19.86
CA ASP A 168 18.67 -7.28 -19.65
C ASP A 168 19.11 -7.68 -18.23
N LEU A 169 18.30 -7.35 -17.21
CA LEU A 169 18.55 -7.72 -15.82
C LEU A 169 18.54 -9.23 -15.64
N GLU A 170 17.51 -9.91 -16.14
CA GLU A 170 17.35 -11.35 -16.02
C GLU A 170 18.47 -12.10 -16.77
N ARG A 171 18.88 -11.63 -17.95
CA ARG A 171 20.07 -12.15 -18.67
C ARG A 171 21.37 -12.01 -17.88
N ARG A 172 21.45 -11.03 -16.98
CA ARG A 172 22.60 -10.81 -16.09
C ARG A 172 22.49 -11.56 -14.76
N GLY A 173 21.45 -12.37 -14.59
CA GLY A 173 21.21 -13.14 -13.37
C GLY A 173 20.60 -12.32 -12.23
N VAL A 174 20.11 -11.10 -12.50
CA VAL A 174 19.38 -10.29 -11.52
C VAL A 174 17.95 -10.81 -11.43
N LYS A 175 17.51 -11.16 -10.22
CA LYS A 175 16.14 -11.59 -9.96
C LYS A 175 15.25 -10.36 -9.81
N VAL A 176 14.26 -10.22 -10.69
CA VAL A 176 13.29 -9.12 -10.64
C VAL A 176 12.02 -9.59 -9.95
N TYR A 177 11.74 -9.08 -8.75
CA TYR A 177 10.47 -9.35 -8.05
C TYR A 177 9.41 -8.35 -8.47
N ARG A 178 8.15 -8.77 -8.44
CA ARG A 178 7.02 -7.90 -8.78
C ARG A 178 6.40 -7.38 -7.50
N ILE A 179 6.09 -6.09 -7.45
CA ILE A 179 5.50 -5.44 -6.28
C ILE A 179 4.17 -4.77 -6.59
N ALA A 180 3.29 -4.79 -5.58
CA ALA A 180 2.09 -3.97 -5.50
C ALA A 180 2.16 -3.18 -4.20
N THR A 181 1.85 -1.89 -4.24
CA THR A 181 1.83 -1.03 -3.04
C THR A 181 0.56 -0.20 -2.96
N ASP A 182 0.16 0.08 -1.74
CA ASP A 182 -0.76 1.15 -1.38
C ASP A 182 -0.07 1.96 -0.25
N PRO A 183 0.51 3.14 -0.56
CA PRO A 183 1.24 3.93 0.41
C PRO A 183 0.42 4.22 1.66
N ILE A 184 -0.88 4.52 1.51
CA ILE A 184 -1.81 4.73 2.62
C ILE A 184 -3.23 4.27 2.24
N ASP A 185 -3.62 3.10 2.75
CA ASP A 185 -5.03 2.71 2.81
C ASP A 185 -5.72 3.57 3.88
N GLY A 186 -6.65 4.43 3.42
CA GLY A 186 -7.35 5.39 4.28
C GLY A 186 -6.62 6.72 4.47
N THR A 187 -6.05 7.33 3.43
CA THR A 187 -5.39 8.66 3.55
C THR A 187 -6.30 9.74 4.15
N GLY A 188 -7.59 9.73 3.82
CA GLY A 188 -8.56 10.65 4.42
C GLY A 188 -8.64 10.47 5.94
N LYS A 189 -8.63 9.22 6.41
CA LYS A 189 -8.63 8.89 7.84
C LYS A 189 -7.33 9.32 8.50
N THR A 190 -6.19 9.07 7.88
CA THR A 190 -4.87 9.50 8.36
C THR A 190 -4.85 11.00 8.70
N THR A 191 -5.26 11.86 7.77
CA THR A 191 -5.22 13.32 7.95
C THR A 191 -6.10 13.83 9.10
N LEU A 192 -7.13 13.06 9.48
CA LEU A 192 -8.04 13.36 10.60
C LEU A 192 -7.78 12.50 11.84
N SER A 193 -6.71 11.69 11.84
CA SER A 193 -6.41 10.71 12.89
C SER A 193 -7.54 9.70 13.15
N GLU A 194 -8.34 9.39 12.12
CA GLU A 194 -9.39 8.40 12.23
C GLU A 194 -8.82 6.97 12.23
N PRO A 195 -9.48 6.02 12.89
CA PRO A 195 -9.07 4.63 13.01
C PRO A 195 -8.94 3.90 11.67
N SER A 196 -8.18 2.81 11.70
CA SER A 196 -8.01 1.86 10.60
C SER A 196 -7.34 2.42 9.34
N ALA A 197 -6.34 3.30 9.50
CA ALA A 197 -5.44 3.71 8.42
C ALA A 197 -4.10 2.98 8.51
N LEU A 198 -3.54 2.57 7.37
CA LEU A 198 -2.32 1.75 7.30
C LEU A 198 -1.57 1.96 5.99
N THR A 199 -0.33 1.50 5.93
CA THR A 199 0.47 1.38 4.69
C THR A 199 0.62 -0.09 4.31
N SER A 200 0.74 -0.42 3.04
CA SER A 200 0.86 -1.82 2.61
C SER A 200 1.75 -2.06 1.40
N ILE A 201 2.38 -3.24 1.37
CA ILE A 201 3.14 -3.73 0.23
C ILE A 201 2.97 -5.24 0.06
N LEU A 202 2.86 -5.67 -1.19
CA LEU A 202 2.93 -7.06 -1.63
C LEU A 202 4.18 -7.23 -2.51
N ILE A 203 4.97 -8.26 -2.23
CA ILE A 203 6.12 -8.65 -3.05
C ILE A 203 5.95 -10.13 -3.42
N VAL A 204 6.07 -10.46 -4.72
CA VAL A 204 5.94 -11.85 -5.21
C VAL A 204 7.12 -12.27 -6.08
N ASP A 205 7.42 -13.58 -6.05
CA ASP A 205 8.32 -14.24 -6.98
C ASP A 205 7.48 -14.90 -8.07
N GLY A 206 7.16 -14.09 -9.08
CA GLY A 206 6.29 -14.44 -10.18
C GLY A 206 5.65 -13.18 -10.75
N GLU A 207 4.50 -13.32 -11.40
CA GLU A 207 3.83 -12.21 -12.06
C GLU A 207 2.73 -11.56 -11.19
N ILE A 208 2.59 -10.24 -11.33
CA ILE A 208 1.39 -9.50 -10.95
C ILE A 208 0.90 -8.83 -12.24
N LYS A 209 -0.31 -9.15 -12.68
CA LYS A 209 -0.92 -8.46 -13.81
C LYS A 209 -1.21 -7.01 -13.41
N THR A 210 -0.77 -6.07 -14.23
CA THR A 210 -1.14 -4.66 -14.08
C THR A 210 -2.60 -4.53 -14.44
N VAL A 211 -3.45 -4.34 -13.43
CA VAL A 211 -4.87 -4.09 -13.61
C VAL A 211 -5.11 -2.62 -13.94
N PRO A 212 -6.12 -2.30 -14.77
CA PRO A 212 -6.47 -0.92 -15.05
C PRO A 212 -7.01 -0.21 -13.81
N ASP A 213 -6.83 1.11 -13.74
CA ASP A 213 -7.39 1.97 -12.70
C ASP A 213 -8.90 2.20 -12.94
N ILE A 214 -9.68 1.16 -12.64
CA ILE A 214 -11.14 1.15 -12.67
C ILE A 214 -11.65 0.42 -11.43
N TYR A 215 -12.94 0.57 -11.13
CA TYR A 215 -13.54 -0.16 -10.04
C TYR A 215 -13.68 -1.66 -10.34
N MET A 216 -13.61 -2.46 -9.29
CA MET A 216 -13.80 -3.89 -9.30
C MET A 216 -14.79 -4.27 -8.20
N GLU A 217 -15.74 -5.14 -8.53
CA GLU A 217 -16.51 -5.92 -7.58
C GLU A 217 -15.59 -6.94 -6.90
N LYS A 218 -15.56 -6.90 -5.57
CA LYS A 218 -14.66 -7.68 -4.73
C LYS A 218 -15.47 -8.72 -3.97
N LEU A 219 -15.11 -9.99 -4.13
CA LEU A 219 -15.61 -11.07 -3.30
C LEU A 219 -14.43 -11.78 -2.66
N THR A 220 -14.29 -11.66 -1.35
CA THR A 220 -13.31 -12.43 -0.57
C THR A 220 -14.05 -13.41 0.32
N LEU A 221 -13.57 -14.64 0.35
CA LEU A 221 -14.18 -15.77 1.02
C LEU A 221 -13.15 -16.37 1.97
N ASP A 222 -13.63 -16.86 3.11
CA ASP A 222 -12.82 -17.66 4.00
C ASP A 222 -12.57 -19.08 3.46
N GLU A 223 -11.77 -19.85 4.20
CA GLU A 223 -11.38 -21.21 3.79
C GLU A 223 -12.57 -22.16 3.62
N ARG A 224 -13.66 -22.00 4.37
CA ARG A 224 -14.83 -22.89 4.26
C ARG A 224 -15.63 -22.54 3.02
N ALA A 225 -15.85 -21.24 2.80
CA ALA A 225 -16.60 -20.73 1.66
C ALA A 225 -15.86 -20.89 0.33
N ALA A 226 -14.52 -20.85 0.32
CA ALA A 226 -13.71 -21.15 -0.86
C ALA A 226 -14.01 -22.56 -1.42
N ARG A 227 -14.27 -23.55 -0.54
CA ARG A 227 -14.49 -24.95 -0.95
C ARG A 227 -15.80 -25.19 -1.68
N VAL A 228 -16.74 -24.25 -1.64
CA VAL A 228 -18.03 -24.35 -2.33
C VAL A 228 -18.06 -23.64 -3.69
N GLY A 229 -16.94 -23.02 -4.11
CA GLY A 229 -16.78 -22.46 -5.46
C GLY A 229 -17.60 -21.21 -5.76
N LEU A 230 -17.97 -20.44 -4.73
CA LEU A 230 -18.65 -19.15 -4.89
C LEU A 230 -17.74 -18.14 -5.58
N ASN A 231 -18.29 -17.35 -6.48
CA ASN A 231 -17.56 -16.32 -7.22
C ASN A 231 -18.48 -15.16 -7.64
N THR A 232 -17.95 -14.18 -8.36
CA THR A 232 -18.69 -12.96 -8.76
C THR A 232 -19.72 -13.16 -9.88
N ASP A 233 -19.81 -14.37 -10.47
CA ASP A 233 -20.89 -14.73 -11.40
C ASP A 233 -22.22 -15.02 -10.68
N GLU A 234 -22.15 -15.30 -9.38
CA GLU A 234 -23.32 -15.65 -8.57
C GLU A 234 -24.09 -14.42 -8.07
N THR A 235 -25.38 -14.60 -7.79
CA THR A 235 -26.18 -13.56 -7.15
C THR A 235 -25.85 -13.48 -5.65
N LEU A 236 -26.07 -12.32 -5.03
CA LEU A 236 -25.79 -12.15 -3.60
C LEU A 236 -26.61 -13.10 -2.73
N GLU A 237 -27.83 -13.46 -3.14
CA GLU A 237 -28.65 -14.49 -2.49
C GLU A 237 -27.92 -15.84 -2.43
N LYS A 238 -27.35 -16.27 -3.56
CA LYS A 238 -26.61 -17.53 -3.64
C LYS A 238 -25.30 -17.47 -2.86
N VAL A 239 -24.60 -16.34 -2.90
CA VAL A 239 -23.37 -16.16 -2.11
C VAL A 239 -23.68 -16.23 -0.62
N VAL A 240 -24.72 -15.53 -0.14
CA VAL A 240 -25.15 -15.58 1.28
C VAL A 240 -25.57 -16.99 1.66
N GLN A 241 -26.37 -17.68 0.82
CA GLN A 241 -26.78 -19.05 1.10
C GLN A 241 -25.58 -20.01 1.15
N GLY A 242 -24.65 -19.92 0.19
CA GLY A 242 -23.45 -20.75 0.18
C GLY A 242 -22.50 -20.48 1.35
N LEU A 243 -22.40 -19.22 1.81
CA LEU A 243 -21.71 -18.87 3.05
C LEU A 243 -22.37 -19.55 4.26
N SER A 244 -23.70 -19.46 4.36
CA SER A 244 -24.50 -20.10 5.42
C SER A 244 -24.29 -21.62 5.45
N ASP A 245 -24.41 -22.26 4.28
CA ASP A 245 -24.36 -23.72 4.12
C ASP A 245 -22.95 -24.27 4.40
N SER A 246 -21.91 -23.60 3.89
CA SER A 246 -20.51 -23.99 4.14
C SER A 246 -20.11 -23.89 5.63
N HIS A 247 -20.80 -23.03 6.38
CA HIS A 247 -20.59 -22.84 7.81
C HIS A 247 -21.54 -23.64 8.69
N GLN A 248 -22.62 -24.20 8.12
CA GLN A 248 -23.69 -24.90 8.83
C GLN A 248 -24.36 -24.02 9.89
N VAL A 249 -24.56 -22.74 9.55
CA VAL A 249 -25.16 -21.72 10.41
C VAL A 249 -26.28 -21.02 9.66
N LEU A 250 -27.04 -20.15 10.33
CA LEU A 250 -28.02 -19.29 9.67
C LEU A 250 -27.34 -18.07 9.01
N PRO A 251 -27.97 -17.43 8.01
CA PRO A 251 -27.40 -16.21 7.40
C PRO A 251 -27.06 -15.12 8.42
N GLY A 252 -27.89 -14.99 9.47
CA GLY A 252 -27.68 -14.08 10.61
C GLY A 252 -26.48 -14.37 11.50
N GLU A 253 -25.73 -15.44 11.23
CA GLU A 253 -24.47 -15.77 11.91
C GLU A 253 -23.26 -15.53 11.00
N ILE A 254 -23.49 -15.26 9.70
CA ILE A 254 -22.46 -14.85 8.76
C ILE A 254 -22.20 -13.35 8.93
N ASN A 255 -20.93 -12.99 8.98
CA ASN A 255 -20.46 -11.60 9.05
C ASN A 255 -19.74 -11.25 7.76
N GLY A 256 -20.33 -10.36 6.97
CA GLY A 256 -19.77 -9.79 5.76
C GLY A 256 -19.13 -8.43 6.02
N PHE A 257 -18.23 -8.01 5.15
CA PHE A 257 -17.68 -6.65 5.10
C PHE A 257 -17.97 -5.99 3.74
N ALA A 258 -18.26 -4.69 3.77
CA ALA A 258 -18.23 -3.80 2.62
C ALA A 258 -18.03 -2.35 3.06
N LEU A 259 -17.55 -1.49 2.16
CA LEU A 259 -17.54 -0.05 2.46
C LEU A 259 -18.98 0.49 2.58
N LYS A 260 -19.18 1.48 3.45
CA LYS A 260 -20.44 2.20 3.61
C LYS A 260 -20.57 3.26 2.52
N ARG A 261 -21.05 2.85 1.35
CA ARG A 261 -21.26 3.72 0.19
C ARG A 261 -22.67 3.46 -0.37
N ASP A 262 -23.33 4.51 -0.85
CA ASP A 262 -24.70 4.40 -1.40
C ASP A 262 -24.77 3.41 -2.57
N ARG A 263 -23.69 3.31 -3.35
CA ARG A 263 -23.55 2.34 -4.45
C ARG A 263 -23.55 0.88 -4.00
N HIS A 264 -23.27 0.55 -2.73
CA HIS A 264 -23.20 -0.84 -2.27
C HIS A 264 -24.59 -1.36 -1.87
N PRO A 265 -24.91 -2.64 -2.14
CA PRO A 265 -26.23 -3.24 -1.92
C PRO A 265 -26.42 -3.66 -0.45
N ILE A 266 -26.09 -2.76 0.50
CA ILE A 266 -26.15 -3.05 1.94
C ILE A 266 -27.57 -3.39 2.39
N GLU A 267 -28.58 -2.66 1.93
CA GLU A 267 -29.99 -2.91 2.26
C GLU A 267 -30.44 -4.31 1.82
N LEU A 268 -29.99 -4.76 0.64
CA LEU A 268 -30.26 -6.10 0.13
C LEU A 268 -29.58 -7.16 1.00
N LEU A 269 -28.28 -7.00 1.30
CA LEU A 269 -27.54 -7.92 2.14
C LEU A 269 -28.18 -8.10 3.53
N LEU A 270 -28.57 -6.99 4.17
CA LEU A 270 -29.28 -7.04 5.45
C LEU A 270 -30.64 -7.76 5.34
N THR A 271 -31.36 -7.61 4.22
CA THR A 271 -32.62 -8.32 3.95
C THR A 271 -32.41 -9.83 3.78
N LEU A 272 -31.26 -10.24 3.21
CA LEU A 272 -30.84 -11.64 3.13
C LEU A 272 -30.39 -12.21 4.49
N GLY A 273 -30.34 -11.37 5.52
CA GLY A 273 -30.07 -11.77 6.89
C GLY A 273 -28.61 -11.81 7.26
N ILE A 274 -27.66 -11.45 6.37
CA ILE A 274 -26.23 -11.40 6.72
C ILE A 274 -25.93 -10.21 7.65
N ASN A 275 -25.03 -10.37 8.62
CA ASN A 275 -24.53 -9.25 9.41
C ASN A 275 -23.47 -8.49 8.62
N MET A 276 -23.57 -7.16 8.56
CA MET A 276 -22.60 -6.33 7.83
C MET A 276 -21.72 -5.52 8.78
N VAL A 277 -20.41 -5.72 8.68
CA VAL A 277 -19.38 -4.82 9.21
C VAL A 277 -19.07 -3.79 8.13
N LEU A 278 -19.16 -2.52 8.49
CA LEU A 278 -19.05 -1.40 7.54
C LEU A 278 -17.93 -0.45 7.93
N ASP A 279 -17.26 0.11 6.93
CA ASP A 279 -16.31 1.22 7.09
C ASP A 279 -16.53 2.27 6.00
N SER A 280 -16.34 3.56 6.28
CA SER A 280 -16.48 4.61 5.27
C SER A 280 -15.36 4.61 4.24
N ASP A 281 -14.18 4.11 4.62
CA ASP A 281 -12.98 4.13 3.79
C ASP A 281 -12.01 3.01 4.19
N GLY A 282 -11.18 2.56 3.24
CA GLY A 282 -10.18 1.52 3.45
C GLY A 282 -10.78 0.10 3.57
N ASP A 283 -10.70 -0.65 2.48
CA ASP A 283 -11.18 -2.04 2.40
C ASP A 283 -10.04 -3.07 2.42
N LEU A 284 -8.79 -2.62 2.36
CA LEU A 284 -7.62 -3.49 2.18
C LEU A 284 -7.47 -4.51 3.32
N LEU A 285 -7.37 -4.05 4.57
CA LEU A 285 -7.22 -4.98 5.71
C LEU A 285 -8.48 -5.80 6.02
N PRO A 286 -9.70 -5.23 6.00
CA PRO A 286 -10.91 -6.03 6.14
C PRO A 286 -11.02 -7.20 5.16
N LEU A 287 -10.56 -7.03 3.92
CA LEU A 287 -10.57 -8.08 2.89
C LEU A 287 -9.50 -9.17 3.09
N VAL A 288 -8.53 -8.98 3.99
CA VAL A 288 -7.65 -10.06 4.49
C VAL A 288 -8.36 -10.91 5.56
N GLY A 289 -9.34 -10.30 6.23
CA GLY A 289 -10.11 -10.85 7.34
C GLY A 289 -10.68 -12.25 7.17
N PRO A 290 -11.34 -12.55 6.03
CA PRO A 290 -11.90 -13.86 5.76
C PRO A 290 -10.88 -14.99 5.90
N GLY A 291 -9.66 -14.81 5.43
CA GLY A 291 -8.59 -15.79 5.61
C GLY A 291 -7.99 -15.76 7.01
N ALA A 292 -8.04 -14.61 7.69
CA ALA A 292 -7.46 -14.44 9.01
C ALA A 292 -8.21 -15.22 10.11
N GLN A 293 -9.55 -15.26 10.11
CA GLN A 293 -10.41 -16.09 11.01
C GLN A 293 -10.11 -15.90 12.53
N PRO A 294 -10.91 -16.47 13.47
CA PRO A 294 -11.41 -15.72 14.62
C PRO A 294 -10.35 -15.25 15.61
N GLY A 295 -10.67 -14.15 16.28
CA GLY A 295 -9.83 -13.51 17.31
C GLY A 295 -9.00 -12.33 16.80
N VAL A 296 -8.94 -12.16 15.49
CA VAL A 296 -8.36 -10.99 14.84
C VAL A 296 -9.14 -9.70 15.08
N TYR A 297 -10.47 -9.76 15.24
CA TYR A 297 -11.33 -8.59 15.40
C TYR A 297 -11.61 -8.24 16.87
N GLU A 298 -11.95 -6.98 17.17
CA GLU A 298 -12.20 -6.52 18.55
C GLU A 298 -13.38 -7.22 19.21
N ASN A 299 -14.47 -7.38 18.45
CA ASN A 299 -15.68 -8.06 18.88
C ASN A 299 -15.50 -9.59 19.01
N GLY A 300 -14.35 -10.13 18.60
CA GLY A 300 -14.06 -11.57 18.60
C GLY A 300 -14.83 -12.38 17.56
N LEU A 301 -15.68 -11.72 16.75
CA LEU A 301 -16.43 -12.35 15.67
C LEU A 301 -15.54 -12.49 14.42
N PRO A 302 -15.56 -13.62 13.71
CA PRO A 302 -14.86 -13.74 12.44
C PRO A 302 -15.58 -12.94 11.35
N LEU A 303 -14.82 -12.32 10.45
CA LEU A 303 -15.34 -11.96 9.12
C LEU A 303 -15.29 -13.21 8.25
N HIS A 304 -16.39 -13.53 7.59
CA HIS A 304 -16.51 -14.69 6.71
C HIS A 304 -16.30 -14.33 5.24
N ALA A 305 -16.67 -13.10 4.87
CA ALA A 305 -16.51 -12.62 3.51
C ALA A 305 -16.40 -11.10 3.43
N GLY A 306 -15.69 -10.60 2.42
CA GLY A 306 -15.98 -9.30 1.80
C GLY A 306 -17.01 -9.53 0.69
N ILE A 307 -18.16 -8.88 0.77
CA ILE A 307 -19.32 -9.18 -0.08
C ILE A 307 -20.12 -7.90 -0.35
N GLY A 308 -20.55 -7.70 -1.60
CA GLY A 308 -21.26 -6.47 -1.97
C GLY A 308 -20.35 -5.25 -2.11
N ASP A 309 -19.03 -5.45 -2.12
CA ASP A 309 -18.05 -4.37 -2.09
C ASP A 309 -17.53 -4.03 -3.49
N THR A 310 -17.47 -2.73 -3.81
CA THR A 310 -16.81 -2.21 -5.01
C THR A 310 -15.86 -1.05 -4.68
N GLY A 311 -14.65 -1.13 -5.23
CA GLY A 311 -13.59 -0.15 -5.02
C GLY A 311 -12.50 -0.29 -6.08
N GLY A 312 -11.36 0.39 -5.88
CA GLY A 312 -10.25 0.31 -6.82
C GLY A 312 -9.77 -1.14 -7.04
N ALA A 313 -9.48 -1.48 -8.30
CA ALA A 313 -9.03 -2.80 -8.70
C ALA A 313 -7.60 -3.09 -8.23
N ALA A 314 -6.73 -2.08 -8.24
CA ALA A 314 -5.30 -2.20 -7.95
C ALA A 314 -5.04 -2.64 -6.51
N GLU A 315 -5.60 -1.91 -5.55
CA GLU A 315 -5.39 -2.08 -4.11
C GLU A 315 -5.91 -3.45 -3.64
N TYR A 316 -6.98 -3.94 -4.27
CA TYR A 316 -7.57 -5.24 -3.99
C TYR A 316 -6.58 -6.41 -4.11
N LEU A 317 -5.62 -6.33 -5.04
CA LEU A 317 -4.66 -7.42 -5.29
C LEU A 317 -3.81 -7.75 -4.05
N ILE A 318 -3.46 -6.75 -3.24
CA ILE A 318 -2.67 -6.92 -2.01
C ILE A 318 -3.45 -7.73 -0.98
N ALA A 319 -4.68 -7.29 -0.69
CA ALA A 319 -5.57 -7.96 0.26
C ALA A 319 -5.93 -9.37 -0.21
N ALA A 320 -6.23 -9.52 -1.50
CA ALA A 320 -6.63 -10.78 -2.10
C ALA A 320 -5.51 -11.84 -2.07
N ALA A 321 -4.25 -11.45 -2.30
CA ALA A 321 -3.09 -12.32 -2.16
C ALA A 321 -2.90 -12.78 -0.72
N ALA A 322 -3.00 -11.86 0.24
CA ALA A 322 -2.92 -12.18 1.66
C ALA A 322 -4.05 -13.14 2.09
N ASN A 323 -5.29 -12.87 1.68
CA ASN A 323 -6.43 -13.74 1.94
C ASN A 323 -6.20 -15.17 1.40
N HIS A 324 -5.69 -15.28 0.16
CA HIS A 324 -5.37 -16.56 -0.48
C HIS A 324 -4.34 -17.37 0.32
N TRP A 325 -3.24 -16.74 0.73
CA TRP A 325 -2.20 -17.41 1.50
C TRP A 325 -2.69 -17.86 2.89
N LEU A 326 -3.67 -17.16 3.46
CA LEU A 326 -4.32 -17.56 4.71
C LEU A 326 -5.39 -18.66 4.54
N GLY A 327 -5.58 -19.16 3.31
CA GLY A 327 -6.50 -20.26 2.98
C GLY A 327 -7.85 -19.82 2.42
N GLY A 328 -8.10 -18.52 2.30
CA GLY A 328 -9.31 -17.99 1.67
C GLY A 328 -9.24 -18.03 0.14
N GLU A 329 -10.31 -17.56 -0.50
CA GLU A 329 -10.38 -17.36 -1.94
C GLU A 329 -10.90 -15.97 -2.27
N SER A 330 -10.44 -15.40 -3.37
CA SER A 330 -10.69 -14.01 -3.72
C SER A 330 -11.01 -13.92 -5.21
N HIS A 331 -12.10 -13.27 -5.54
CA HIS A 331 -12.60 -13.06 -6.89
C HIS A 331 -12.82 -11.58 -7.16
N GLY A 332 -12.52 -11.17 -8.39
CA GLY A 332 -12.69 -9.80 -8.86
C GLY A 332 -13.45 -9.75 -10.18
N ARG A 333 -14.31 -8.75 -10.37
CA ARG A 333 -14.93 -8.46 -11.67
C ARG A 333 -14.98 -6.96 -11.89
N PHE A 334 -14.46 -6.47 -13.01
CA PHE A 334 -14.45 -5.03 -13.30
C PHE A 334 -15.88 -4.48 -13.40
N VAL A 335 -16.11 -3.29 -12.83
CA VAL A 335 -17.40 -2.60 -12.83
C VAL A 335 -17.24 -1.15 -13.30
N SER A 336 -18.28 -0.60 -13.92
CA SER A 336 -18.30 0.81 -14.30
C SER A 336 -18.64 1.67 -13.10
N ALA A 337 -17.70 2.50 -12.63
CA ALA A 337 -17.97 3.49 -11.60
C ALA A 337 -19.00 4.54 -12.06
N LYS A 338 -18.99 4.88 -13.36
CA LYS A 338 -19.89 5.87 -13.97
C LYS A 338 -21.28 5.30 -14.24
N GLY A 339 -21.37 4.04 -14.65
CA GLY A 339 -22.64 3.34 -14.87
C GLY A 339 -23.34 2.94 -13.57
N MET A 340 -22.57 2.69 -12.50
CA MET A 340 -23.09 2.22 -11.23
C MET A 340 -23.86 3.30 -10.44
N LYS A 341 -25.06 2.95 -10.00
CA LYS A 341 -25.93 3.76 -9.15
C LYS A 341 -26.07 3.10 -7.76
N LYS A 342 -27.06 3.55 -6.98
CA LYS A 342 -27.37 3.02 -5.64
C LYS A 342 -27.58 1.50 -5.71
N GLY A 343 -27.01 0.76 -4.77
CA GLY A 343 -27.25 -0.68 -4.63
C GLY A 343 -26.84 -1.53 -5.83
N TRP A 344 -25.71 -1.23 -6.47
CA TRP A 344 -25.13 -1.98 -7.59
C TRP A 344 -25.92 -1.97 -8.91
N GLU A 345 -26.96 -1.15 -9.02
CA GLU A 345 -27.69 -0.97 -10.27
C GLU A 345 -26.75 -0.41 -11.36
N GLY A 346 -26.77 -1.01 -12.56
CA GLY A 346 -25.96 -0.55 -13.70
C GLY A 346 -24.45 -0.76 -13.54
N ARG A 347 -23.98 -1.56 -12.57
CA ARG A 347 -22.53 -1.76 -12.35
C ARG A 347 -21.77 -2.37 -13.54
N TYR A 348 -22.47 -3.00 -14.48
CA TYR A 348 -21.89 -3.52 -15.73
C TYR A 348 -22.29 -2.71 -16.97
N ASP A 349 -22.90 -1.54 -16.77
CA ASP A 349 -23.24 -0.60 -17.85
C ASP A 349 -21.98 0.20 -18.23
N TYR A 350 -21.02 -0.49 -18.86
CA TYR A 350 -19.73 0.10 -19.25
C TYR A 350 -19.89 1.21 -20.28
N THR A 351 -19.30 2.37 -19.96
CA THR A 351 -19.08 3.47 -20.90
C THR A 351 -18.02 3.08 -21.94
N ASP A 352 -17.96 3.81 -23.07
CA ASP A 352 -16.93 3.56 -24.08
C ASP A 352 -15.50 3.72 -23.51
N GLU A 353 -15.33 4.62 -22.54
CA GLU A 353 -14.08 4.80 -21.82
C GLU A 353 -13.74 3.60 -20.94
N ASP A 354 -14.73 3.04 -20.22
CA ASP A 354 -14.53 1.84 -19.42
C ASP A 354 -14.09 0.66 -20.31
N ARG A 355 -14.74 0.51 -21.48
CA ARG A 355 -14.41 -0.53 -22.46
C ARG A 355 -12.97 -0.39 -22.95
N GLN A 356 -12.60 0.81 -23.38
CA GLN A 356 -11.25 1.07 -23.85
C GLN A 356 -10.19 0.79 -22.78
N ILE A 357 -10.45 1.16 -21.52
CA ILE A 357 -9.53 0.95 -20.41
C ILE A 357 -9.39 -0.55 -20.08
N ILE A 358 -10.49 -1.29 -19.97
CA ILE A 358 -10.46 -2.72 -19.61
C ILE A 358 -9.86 -3.55 -20.75
N GLU A 359 -10.38 -3.39 -21.97
CA GLU A 359 -9.94 -4.17 -23.14
C GLU A 359 -8.53 -3.78 -23.57
N GLY A 360 -8.18 -2.49 -23.47
CA GLY A 360 -6.83 -2.00 -23.76
C GLY A 360 -5.77 -2.55 -22.80
N ALA A 361 -6.15 -2.86 -21.56
CA ALA A 361 -5.30 -3.56 -20.60
C ALA A 361 -5.30 -5.10 -20.79
N GLY A 362 -5.96 -5.61 -21.84
CA GLY A 362 -6.01 -7.04 -22.17
C GLY A 362 -6.99 -7.85 -21.32
N PHE A 363 -7.97 -7.20 -20.69
CA PHE A 363 -9.00 -7.85 -19.89
C PHE A 363 -10.34 -7.90 -20.63
N GLU A 364 -11.12 -8.93 -20.33
CA GLU A 364 -12.50 -9.09 -20.78
C GLU A 364 -13.48 -8.36 -19.84
N LEU A 365 -14.48 -7.73 -20.44
CA LEU A 365 -15.62 -7.12 -19.74
C LEU A 365 -16.48 -8.19 -19.07
N ASN A 366 -17.07 -7.84 -17.92
CA ASN A 366 -18.02 -8.68 -17.20
C ASN A 366 -17.52 -10.12 -16.94
N ARG A 367 -16.21 -10.30 -16.76
CA ARG A 367 -15.59 -11.59 -16.47
C ARG A 367 -15.20 -11.68 -15.00
N ASN A 368 -15.49 -12.81 -14.38
CA ASN A 368 -14.96 -13.16 -13.07
C ASN A 368 -13.47 -13.54 -13.19
N TYR A 369 -12.63 -12.94 -12.37
CA TYR A 369 -11.21 -13.21 -12.25
C TYR A 369 -10.92 -13.78 -10.86
N PRO A 370 -10.63 -15.09 -10.72
CA PRO A 370 -10.02 -15.58 -9.50
C PRO A 370 -8.64 -14.92 -9.32
N ILE A 371 -8.24 -14.61 -8.10
CA ILE A 371 -7.00 -13.87 -7.84
C ILE A 371 -5.75 -14.57 -8.38
N SER A 372 -5.76 -15.91 -8.45
CA SER A 372 -4.68 -16.72 -9.02
C SER A 372 -4.46 -16.50 -10.52
N GLU A 373 -5.42 -15.90 -11.23
CA GLU A 373 -5.23 -15.47 -12.63
C GLU A 373 -4.56 -14.10 -12.75
N LEU A 374 -4.56 -13.31 -11.68
CA LEU A 374 -3.99 -11.97 -11.63
C LEU A 374 -2.59 -11.96 -10.98
N ILE A 375 -2.32 -12.91 -10.09
CA ILE A 375 -1.07 -12.98 -9.33
C ILE A 375 -0.55 -14.43 -9.32
N ASP A 376 0.75 -14.63 -9.56
CA ASP A 376 1.43 -15.89 -9.24
C ASP A 376 1.69 -15.95 -7.72
N LEU A 377 0.89 -16.75 -7.03
CA LEU A 377 0.82 -16.81 -5.57
C LEU A 377 1.73 -17.88 -4.96
N LYS A 378 2.73 -18.39 -5.70
CA LYS A 378 3.62 -19.47 -5.22
C LYS A 378 4.54 -19.05 -4.08
N ASP A 379 5.12 -17.85 -4.16
CA ASP A 379 6.05 -17.34 -3.14
C ASP A 379 5.95 -15.81 -3.08
N GLY A 380 6.05 -15.26 -1.87
CA GLY A 380 5.83 -13.84 -1.61
C GLY A 380 5.43 -13.51 -0.18
N SER A 381 5.19 -12.23 0.04
CA SER A 381 4.69 -11.71 1.32
C SER A 381 3.89 -10.43 1.11
N ALA A 382 2.80 -10.30 1.86
CA ALA A 382 2.05 -9.06 2.03
C ALA A 382 2.30 -8.53 3.45
N VAL A 383 2.62 -7.24 3.55
CA VAL A 383 3.00 -6.58 4.80
C VAL A 383 2.18 -5.31 4.96
N PHE A 384 1.71 -5.05 6.17
CA PHE A 384 0.85 -3.92 6.50
C PHE A 384 1.38 -3.24 7.77
N GLY A 385 1.54 -1.91 7.75
CA GLY A 385 1.99 -1.10 8.89
C GLY A 385 0.89 -0.18 9.42
N GLY A 386 0.60 -0.24 10.72
CA GLY A 386 -0.51 0.50 11.33
C GLY A 386 -0.16 1.98 11.55
N ILE A 387 -0.85 2.89 10.85
CA ILE A 387 -0.70 4.35 11.05
C ILE A 387 -1.59 4.79 12.21
N THR A 388 -2.86 4.38 12.18
CA THR A 388 -3.83 4.55 13.27
C THR A 388 -4.31 3.19 13.78
N SER A 389 -4.82 3.16 15.02
CA SER A 389 -5.31 1.90 15.60
C SER A 389 -6.47 1.34 14.79
N ASN A 390 -6.44 0.04 14.51
CA ASN A 390 -7.38 -0.58 13.59
C ASN A 390 -8.53 -1.30 14.32
N TYR A 391 -9.77 -1.07 13.88
CA TYR A 391 -10.96 -1.72 14.45
C TYR A 391 -11.19 -3.13 13.92
N HIS A 392 -10.79 -3.36 12.67
CA HIS A 392 -10.89 -4.64 11.98
C HIS A 392 -9.75 -5.58 12.39
N PHE A 393 -8.65 -5.04 12.91
CA PHE A 393 -7.52 -5.82 13.39
C PHE A 393 -6.86 -5.13 14.60
N PRO A 394 -7.44 -5.20 15.81
CA PRO A 394 -6.93 -4.44 16.97
C PRO A 394 -5.52 -4.82 17.42
N GLN A 395 -4.98 -5.96 16.98
CA GLN A 395 -3.59 -6.31 17.24
C GLN A 395 -2.62 -5.44 16.42
N LEU A 396 -3.07 -4.79 15.34
CA LEU A 396 -2.34 -3.79 14.56
C LEU A 396 -2.67 -2.41 15.15
N SER A 397 -1.87 -1.99 16.15
CA SER A 397 -2.03 -0.68 16.76
C SER A 397 -1.47 0.42 15.85
N GLY A 398 -2.00 1.64 15.99
CA GLY A 398 -1.40 2.81 15.35
C GLY A 398 -0.04 3.15 15.96
N VAL A 399 0.75 3.94 15.23
CA VAL A 399 2.08 4.36 15.70
C VAL A 399 1.99 5.14 17.02
N TYR A 400 2.78 4.74 18.00
CA TYR A 400 3.01 5.54 19.20
C TYR A 400 4.30 6.33 19.04
N VAL A 401 4.27 7.64 19.27
CA VAL A 401 5.45 8.50 19.30
C VAL A 401 5.57 9.09 20.71
N GLY A 402 6.67 8.79 21.38
CA GLY A 402 7.07 9.41 22.66
C GLY A 402 8.16 10.46 22.44
N ASP A 403 8.77 10.92 23.53
CA ASP A 403 9.74 12.03 23.49
C ASP A 403 10.98 11.73 22.63
N ASN A 404 11.51 10.51 22.73
CA ASN A 404 12.72 10.08 22.03
C ASN A 404 12.62 8.67 21.45
N TYR A 405 11.41 8.12 21.33
CA TYR A 405 11.20 6.79 20.79
C TYR A 405 9.85 6.67 20.09
N ALA A 406 9.70 5.66 19.24
CA ALA A 406 8.43 5.29 18.65
C ALA A 406 8.20 3.78 18.72
N GLN A 407 6.94 3.38 18.74
CA GLN A 407 6.52 2.00 18.59
C GLN A 407 5.61 1.86 17.38
N VAL A 408 5.91 0.90 16.52
CA VAL A 408 5.16 0.65 15.29
C VAL A 408 4.80 -0.82 15.20
N ASP A 409 3.51 -1.11 15.05
CA ASP A 409 3.02 -2.45 14.77
C ASP A 409 2.94 -2.68 13.26
N VAL A 410 3.42 -3.85 12.83
CA VAL A 410 3.24 -4.37 11.48
C VAL A 410 2.68 -5.77 11.54
N ILE A 411 1.92 -6.16 10.53
CA ILE A 411 1.53 -7.54 10.30
C ILE A 411 2.03 -8.01 8.94
N LYS A 412 2.34 -9.30 8.85
CA LYS A 412 2.84 -9.94 7.63
C LYS A 412 2.16 -11.27 7.40
N VAL A 413 1.67 -11.47 6.19
CA VAL A 413 1.20 -12.75 5.66
C VAL A 413 2.19 -13.23 4.61
N GLY A 414 2.81 -14.40 4.85
CA GLY A 414 3.70 -15.05 3.88
C GLY A 414 2.99 -16.09 3.02
N ALA A 415 3.53 -16.42 1.86
CA ALA A 415 3.00 -17.45 0.96
C ALA A 415 2.87 -18.84 1.58
N SER A 416 3.65 -19.10 2.63
CA SER A 416 3.53 -20.29 3.49
C SER A 416 2.23 -20.37 4.30
N GLY A 417 1.42 -19.31 4.29
CA GLY A 417 0.27 -19.09 5.17
C GLY A 417 0.64 -18.63 6.58
N ARG A 418 1.93 -18.41 6.85
CA ARG A 418 2.40 -17.87 8.13
C ARG A 418 1.91 -16.44 8.30
N PHE A 419 1.24 -16.19 9.42
CA PHE A 419 0.74 -14.88 9.78
C PHE A 419 1.37 -14.39 11.07
N THR A 420 2.06 -13.24 11.02
CA THR A 420 2.80 -12.71 12.16
C THR A 420 2.51 -11.24 12.37
N LYS A 421 2.48 -10.82 13.64
CA LYS A 421 2.57 -9.42 14.04
C LYS A 421 3.97 -9.15 14.59
N ARG A 422 4.55 -8.01 14.25
CA ARG A 422 5.76 -7.48 14.90
C ARG A 422 5.54 -6.08 15.42
N ARG A 423 6.11 -5.77 16.58
CA ARG A 423 6.24 -4.41 17.11
C ARG A 423 7.69 -4.00 17.07
N PHE A 424 8.02 -2.99 16.28
CA PHE A 424 9.32 -2.34 16.34
C PHE A 424 9.29 -1.25 17.39
N THR A 425 10.33 -1.18 18.23
CA THR A 425 10.61 -0.01 19.07
C THR A 425 11.85 0.67 18.52
N PHE A 426 11.67 1.90 18.05
CA PHE A 426 12.73 2.76 17.52
C PHE A 426 13.13 3.79 18.58
N LEU A 427 14.44 3.98 18.78
CA LEU A 427 14.98 5.11 19.50
C LEU A 427 15.40 6.18 18.49
N PHE A 428 15.06 7.44 18.76
CA PHE A 428 15.46 8.58 17.93
C PHE A 428 16.88 8.99 18.27
N SER A 429 17.69 9.21 17.24
CA SER A 429 19.07 9.70 17.38
C SER A 429 19.14 11.22 17.51
N GLN A 430 18.04 11.92 17.25
CA GLN A 430 17.96 13.38 17.20
C GLN A 430 16.63 13.89 17.80
N PRO A 431 16.52 15.19 18.13
CA PRO A 431 15.27 15.79 18.62
C PRO A 431 14.12 15.67 17.61
N HIS A 432 12.89 15.70 18.11
CA HIS A 432 11.67 15.48 17.32
C HIS A 432 11.57 16.32 16.03
N ALA A 433 11.93 17.61 16.08
CA ALA A 433 11.90 18.48 14.90
C ALA A 433 12.84 18.01 13.78
N GLN A 434 14.04 17.52 14.15
CA GLN A 434 14.99 16.97 13.18
C GLN A 434 14.54 15.61 12.66
N MET A 435 13.89 14.80 13.51
CA MET A 435 13.29 13.54 13.06
C MET A 435 12.23 13.78 11.98
N ILE A 436 11.35 14.78 12.16
CA ILE A 436 10.38 15.17 11.13
C ILE A 436 11.09 15.53 9.83
N GLU A 437 12.18 16.31 9.88
CA GLU A 437 12.93 16.68 8.68
C GLU A 437 13.54 15.45 7.98
N ASN A 438 14.13 14.52 8.73
CA ASN A 438 14.74 13.32 8.15
C ASN A 438 13.72 12.46 7.40
N PHE A 439 12.49 12.36 7.90
CA PHE A 439 11.39 11.65 7.27
C PHE A 439 10.65 12.49 6.21
N SER A 440 10.86 13.79 6.16
CA SER A 440 10.21 14.65 5.16
C SER A 440 10.85 14.45 3.79
N PRO A 441 10.06 14.21 2.73
CA PRO A 441 10.52 14.26 1.36
C PRO A 441 11.17 15.62 1.06
N VAL A 442 12.30 15.59 0.36
CA VAL A 442 12.92 16.79 -0.20
C VAL A 442 11.97 17.50 -1.15
N THR A 443 11.24 16.76 -1.99
CA THR A 443 10.27 17.37 -2.92
C THR A 443 9.12 18.07 -2.19
N GLU A 444 8.68 17.57 -1.04
CA GLU A 444 7.69 18.25 -0.20
C GLU A 444 8.21 19.63 0.27
N VAL A 445 9.48 19.71 0.68
CA VAL A 445 10.11 20.98 1.09
C VAL A 445 10.15 21.97 -0.07
N LEU A 446 10.57 21.52 -1.26
CA LEU A 446 10.57 22.34 -2.47
C LEU A 446 9.16 22.78 -2.88
N MET A 447 8.15 21.94 -2.61
CA MET A 447 6.76 22.24 -2.91
C MET A 447 6.15 23.29 -1.97
N HIS A 448 6.73 23.53 -0.80
CA HIS A 448 6.19 24.43 0.21
C HIS A 448 7.05 25.66 0.54
N CYS A 449 8.31 25.74 0.06
CA CYS A 449 9.13 26.94 0.24
C CYS A 449 8.66 28.12 -0.64
N ASP A 450 9.16 29.33 -0.40
CA ASP A 450 8.91 30.45 -1.33
C ASP A 450 9.57 30.16 -2.69
N VAL A 451 8.92 30.50 -3.81
CA VAL A 451 9.43 30.23 -5.17
C VAL A 451 10.84 30.81 -5.40
N ARG A 452 11.13 31.97 -4.82
CA ARG A 452 12.46 32.61 -4.89
C ARG A 452 13.58 31.81 -4.20
N ASP A 453 13.24 30.92 -3.27
CA ASP A 453 14.17 30.18 -2.45
C ASP A 453 14.45 28.76 -2.98
N ILE A 454 13.63 28.27 -3.93
CA ILE A 454 13.74 26.93 -4.56
C ILE A 454 15.17 26.64 -5.02
N ARG A 455 15.80 27.56 -5.77
CA ARG A 455 17.17 27.38 -6.25
C ARG A 455 18.19 27.19 -5.13
N GLY A 456 18.03 27.93 -4.04
CA GLY A 456 18.89 27.85 -2.85
C GLY A 456 18.74 26.51 -2.14
N GLU A 457 17.50 26.04 -2.02
CA GLU A 457 17.17 24.73 -1.46
C GLU A 457 17.73 23.59 -2.31
N ILE A 458 17.56 23.63 -3.64
CA ILE A 458 18.12 22.61 -4.54
C ILE A 458 19.65 22.57 -4.41
N LYS A 459 20.34 23.72 -4.35
CA LYS A 459 21.80 23.75 -4.13
C LYS A 459 22.20 23.12 -2.80
N THR A 460 21.46 23.39 -1.74
CA THR A 460 21.70 22.82 -0.41
C THR A 460 21.53 21.30 -0.43
N VAL A 461 20.46 20.82 -1.07
CA VAL A 461 20.19 19.40 -1.26
C VAL A 461 21.28 18.72 -2.08
N LEU A 462 21.66 19.28 -3.23
CA LEU A 462 22.68 18.71 -4.10
C LEU A 462 24.08 18.73 -3.46
N GLY A 463 24.32 19.63 -2.51
CA GLY A 463 25.54 19.66 -1.71
C GLY A 463 25.67 18.49 -0.71
N ASN A 464 24.58 17.75 -0.45
CA ASN A 464 24.58 16.57 0.41
C ASN A 464 24.25 15.33 -0.44
N SER A 465 25.20 14.41 -0.58
CA SER A 465 25.05 13.23 -1.45
C SER A 465 23.82 12.37 -1.12
N SER A 466 23.53 12.17 0.17
CA SER A 466 22.35 11.40 0.61
C SER A 466 21.04 12.11 0.23
N ARG A 467 20.95 13.43 0.45
CA ARG A 467 19.76 14.20 0.07
C ARG A 467 19.62 14.32 -1.46
N ALA A 468 20.72 14.41 -2.20
CA ALA A 468 20.73 14.43 -3.66
C ALA A 468 20.21 13.10 -4.25
N GLU A 469 20.63 11.97 -3.68
CA GLU A 469 20.13 10.64 -4.05
C GLU A 469 18.63 10.47 -3.74
N ARG A 470 18.17 11.01 -2.59
CA ARG A 470 16.76 11.03 -2.25
C ARG A 470 15.95 11.89 -3.21
N LEU A 471 16.41 13.10 -3.51
CA LEU A 471 15.76 13.99 -4.48
C LEU A 471 15.63 13.30 -5.85
N HIS A 472 16.67 12.62 -6.32
CA HIS A 472 16.62 11.84 -7.56
C HIS A 472 15.47 10.81 -7.56
N ARG A 473 15.25 10.10 -6.45
CA ARG A 473 14.15 9.13 -6.31
C ARG A 473 12.78 9.81 -6.18
N GLU A 474 12.69 10.87 -5.39
CA GLU A 474 11.45 11.57 -5.09
C GLU A 474 10.90 12.36 -6.28
N ILE A 475 11.76 12.84 -7.18
CA ILE A 475 11.37 13.40 -8.48
C ILE A 475 10.62 12.34 -9.31
N ALA A 476 11.06 11.08 -9.26
CA ALA A 476 10.38 9.96 -9.92
C ALA A 476 8.99 9.68 -9.32
N LEU A 477 8.72 10.09 -8.07
CA LEU A 477 7.43 9.87 -7.41
C LEU A 477 6.47 11.04 -7.64
N SER A 478 6.98 12.27 -7.55
CA SER A 478 6.15 13.47 -7.43
C SER A 478 6.12 14.33 -8.70
N LEU A 479 7.09 14.17 -9.59
CA LEU A 479 7.23 15.00 -10.79
C LEU A 479 7.37 14.18 -12.09
N TYR A 480 7.17 12.86 -12.04
CA TYR A 480 7.36 11.95 -13.18
C TYR A 480 6.59 12.35 -14.45
N GLN A 481 5.45 13.01 -14.31
CA GLN A 481 4.58 13.40 -15.41
C GLN A 481 5.22 14.38 -16.39
N VAL A 482 6.24 15.13 -15.97
CA VAL A 482 6.92 16.10 -16.84
C VAL A 482 8.25 15.61 -17.38
N PHE A 483 8.59 14.35 -17.11
CA PHE A 483 9.83 13.75 -17.57
C PHE A 483 9.59 12.51 -18.42
N ASN A 484 10.54 12.25 -19.30
CA ASN A 484 10.77 10.94 -19.88
C ASN A 484 12.05 10.39 -19.26
N ILE A 485 12.08 9.10 -18.90
CA ILE A 485 13.30 8.46 -18.40
C ILE A 485 14.03 7.85 -19.59
N ARG A 486 15.21 8.39 -19.93
CA ARG A 486 16.06 7.86 -21.00
C ARG A 486 17.47 7.61 -20.49
N ASN A 487 17.96 6.38 -20.70
CA ASN A 487 19.29 5.95 -20.23
C ASN A 487 19.54 6.27 -18.75
N GLY A 488 18.50 6.16 -17.92
CA GLY A 488 18.60 6.44 -16.49
C GLY A 488 18.60 7.91 -16.09
N LYS A 489 18.30 8.82 -17.01
CA LYS A 489 18.22 10.25 -16.75
C LYS A 489 16.81 10.76 -16.98
N PHE A 490 16.43 11.76 -16.18
CA PHE A 490 15.21 12.52 -16.40
C PHE A 490 15.45 13.51 -17.54
N GLU A 491 14.74 13.34 -18.65
CA GLU A 491 14.70 14.26 -19.78
C GLU A 491 13.39 15.05 -19.70
N VAL A 492 13.46 16.37 -19.66
CA VAL A 492 12.28 17.24 -19.58
C VAL A 492 11.40 17.10 -20.82
N ASP A 493 10.11 16.84 -20.61
CA ASP A 493 9.11 16.85 -21.67
C ASP A 493 8.42 18.23 -21.71
N GLU A 494 8.93 19.12 -22.56
CA GLU A 494 8.47 20.51 -22.70
C GLU A 494 6.96 20.60 -22.99
N ALA A 495 6.40 19.65 -23.74
CA ALA A 495 4.98 19.65 -24.05
C ALA A 495 4.15 19.32 -22.80
N LYS A 496 4.58 18.32 -22.00
CA LYS A 496 3.92 17.98 -20.73
C LYS A 496 4.10 19.08 -19.68
N MET A 497 5.28 19.71 -19.62
CA MET A 497 5.54 20.88 -18.78
C MET A 497 4.59 22.04 -19.09
N GLN A 498 4.47 22.42 -20.36
CA GLN A 498 3.57 23.49 -20.79
C GLN A 498 2.09 23.15 -20.53
N ALA A 499 1.70 21.89 -20.72
CA ALA A 499 0.35 21.42 -20.45
C ALA A 499 -0.01 21.42 -18.96
N LEU A 500 0.96 21.18 -18.08
CA LEU A 500 0.76 21.21 -16.62
C LEU A 500 0.46 22.63 -16.13
N GLY A 501 1.21 23.62 -16.61
CA GLY A 501 0.98 25.04 -16.30
C GLY A 501 1.20 25.42 -14.82
N ASP A 502 1.87 24.58 -14.03
CA ASP A 502 2.17 24.81 -12.62
C ASP A 502 3.48 25.60 -12.47
N GLU A 503 3.38 26.83 -11.94
CA GLU A 503 4.52 27.76 -11.80
C GLU A 503 5.64 27.16 -10.95
N ARG A 504 5.29 26.42 -9.89
CA ARG A 504 6.24 25.88 -8.93
C ARG A 504 7.01 24.68 -9.49
N THR A 505 6.31 23.72 -10.09
CA THR A 505 6.92 22.62 -10.85
C THR A 505 7.83 23.19 -11.93
N THR A 506 7.40 24.25 -12.62
CA THR A 506 8.22 24.95 -13.61
C THR A 506 9.51 25.51 -13.01
N ALA A 507 9.45 26.17 -11.86
CA ALA A 507 10.63 26.69 -11.18
C ALA A 507 11.60 25.56 -10.77
N ILE A 508 11.09 24.48 -10.17
CA ILE A 508 11.90 23.33 -9.75
C ILE A 508 12.60 22.69 -10.96
N VAL A 509 11.86 22.41 -12.03
CA VAL A 509 12.38 21.80 -13.26
C VAL A 509 13.43 22.71 -13.89
N HIS A 510 13.13 24.00 -14.03
CA HIS A 510 14.06 24.98 -14.57
C HIS A 510 15.38 25.02 -13.78
N ASP A 511 15.31 25.12 -12.46
CA ASP A 511 16.52 25.15 -11.62
C ASP A 511 17.31 23.84 -11.69
N LEU A 512 16.65 22.68 -11.78
CA LEU A 512 17.33 21.39 -12.02
C LEU A 512 18.02 21.35 -13.39
N THR A 513 17.36 21.84 -14.45
CA THR A 513 17.94 21.94 -15.80
C THR A 513 19.18 22.83 -15.82
N GLU A 514 19.19 23.92 -15.05
CA GLU A 514 20.35 24.80 -14.96
C GLU A 514 21.49 24.23 -14.10
N LEU A 515 21.15 23.60 -12.98
CA LEU A 515 22.13 23.03 -12.05
C LEU A 515 22.74 21.72 -12.55
N LYS A 516 22.07 21.04 -13.49
CA LYS A 516 22.57 19.86 -14.23
C LYS A 516 23.17 18.76 -13.33
N PRO A 517 22.42 18.23 -12.35
CA PRO A 517 22.88 17.04 -11.67
C PRO A 517 23.01 15.87 -12.68
N ASP A 518 23.93 14.93 -12.44
CA ASP A 518 24.32 13.91 -13.43
C ASP A 518 23.17 13.03 -13.96
N TRP A 519 22.07 12.95 -13.23
CA TRP A 519 20.84 12.20 -13.51
C TRP A 519 19.72 13.02 -14.18
N PHE A 520 19.98 14.29 -14.55
CA PHE A 520 19.00 15.21 -15.12
C PHE A 520 19.54 15.85 -16.41
N VAL A 521 18.72 15.91 -17.46
CA VAL A 521 19.10 16.41 -18.80
C VAL A 521 18.04 17.33 -19.38
#